data_AF-A0A8S2RJP5-F1
#
_entry.id   AF-A0A8S2RJP5-F1
#
_cell.length_a   1.000
_cell.length_b   1.000
_cell.length_c   1.000
_cell.angle_alpha   90.00
_cell.angle_beta   90.00
_cell.angle_gamma   90.00
#
_symmetry.space_group_name_H-M   'P 1'
#
loop_
_entity.id
_entity.type
_entity.pdbx_description
1 polymer ?
#
loop_
_entity_poly.entity_id
_entity_poly.type
_entity_poly.pdbx_seq_one_letter_code
_entity_poly.pdbx_strand_id
1 'polypeptide(L)' 'MTDDILMDRVFKAFDRDNDGQVSMLEWVVGLNTYLRGTLDEKIAFAFTCYSLKGEKHITREEIFQLLKSSVLKV' A
#
# COMPACT_ATOMS: atom_id res chain seq x y z
N MET A 1 -11.87 15.15 3.10
CA MET A 1 -11.95 13.71 3.37
C MET A 1 -10.75 13.09 2.69
N THR A 2 -9.75 12.70 3.46
CA THR A 2 -8.63 11.88 2.98
C THR A 2 -9.20 10.70 2.20
N ASP A 3 -8.50 10.26 1.16
CA ASP A 3 -8.94 9.12 0.36
C ASP A 3 -8.96 7.86 1.26
N ASP A 4 -10.11 7.52 1.85
CA ASP A 4 -10.25 6.42 2.81
C ASP A 4 -9.76 5.09 2.20
N ILE A 5 -9.89 4.97 0.87
CA ILE A 5 -9.36 3.86 0.07
C ILE A 5 -7.83 3.85 0.09
N LEU A 6 -7.18 5.00 -0.06
CA LEU A 6 -5.72 5.09 -0.02
C LEU A 6 -5.20 4.77 1.38
N MET A 7 -5.89 5.23 2.42
CA MET A 7 -5.51 4.93 3.80
C MET A 7 -5.62 3.44 4.10
N ASP A 8 -6.71 2.77 3.69
CA ASP A 8 -6.87 1.31 3.80
C ASP A 8 -5.75 0.55 3.06
N ARG A 9 -5.31 1.06 1.91
CA ARG A 9 -4.21 0.44 1.14
C ARG A 9 -2.86 0.61 1.77
N VAL A 10 -2.56 1.81 2.27
CA VAL A 10 -1.33 2.05 3.02
C VAL A 10 -1.32 1.15 4.26
N PHE A 11 -2.44 1.07 4.99
CA PHE A 11 -2.57 0.17 6.14
C PHE A 11 -2.24 -1.28 5.78
N LYS A 12 -2.85 -1.82 4.72
CA LYS A 12 -2.56 -3.18 4.23
C LYS A 12 -1.11 -3.39 3.77
N ALA A 13 -0.40 -2.35 3.36
CA ALA A 13 1.02 -2.47 3.03
C ALA A 13 1.89 -2.63 4.29
N PHE A 14 1.42 -2.15 5.44
CA PHE A 14 2.07 -2.35 6.74
C PHE A 14 1.66 -3.66 7.41
N ASP A 15 0.36 -4.02 7.37
CA ASP A 15 -0.19 -5.27 7.91
C ASP A 15 0.21 -6.47 7.01
N ARG A 16 1.34 -7.11 7.35
CA ARG A 16 1.97 -8.15 6.53
C ARG A 16 1.44 -9.53 6.82
N ASP A 17 1.01 -9.78 8.07
CA ASP A 17 0.37 -11.05 8.43
C ASP A 17 -1.15 -11.03 8.20
N ASN A 18 -1.71 -9.89 7.83
CA ASN A 18 -3.11 -9.68 7.46
C ASN A 18 -4.04 -10.06 8.62
N ASP A 19 -3.64 -9.71 9.84
CA ASP A 19 -4.42 -9.90 11.07
C ASP A 19 -5.40 -8.73 11.35
N GLY A 20 -5.35 -7.69 10.51
CA GLY A 20 -6.18 -6.49 10.62
C GLY A 20 -5.63 -5.45 11.59
N GLN A 21 -4.40 -5.62 12.08
CA GLN A 21 -3.67 -4.71 12.95
C GLN A 21 -2.29 -4.45 12.36
N VAL A 22 -1.63 -3.38 12.82
CA VAL A 22 -0.21 -3.14 12.50
C VAL A 22 0.56 -3.26 13.79
N SER A 23 1.32 -4.34 13.93
CA SER A 23 2.19 -4.56 15.06
C SER A 23 3.35 -3.56 15.09
N MET A 24 3.99 -3.41 16.25
CA MET A 24 5.18 -2.56 16.38
C MET A 24 6.30 -2.99 15.41
N LEU A 25 6.44 -4.30 15.19
CA LEU A 25 7.46 -4.84 14.29
C LEU A 25 7.16 -4.43 12.84
N GLU A 26 5.93 -4.62 12.38
CA GLU A 26 5.49 -4.24 11.04
C GLU A 26 5.64 -2.75 10.79
N TRP A 27 5.28 -1.93 11.79
CA TRP A 27 5.45 -0.50 11.74
C TRP A 27 6.93 -0.10 11.55
N VAL A 28 7.82 -0.60 12.41
CA VAL A 28 9.25 -0.26 12.36
C VAL A 28 9.91 -0.78 11.09
N VAL A 29 9.56 -1.99 10.64
CA VAL A 29 10.11 -2.56 9.41
C VAL A 29 9.63 -1.78 8.19
N GLY A 30 8.34 -1.45 8.11
CA GLY A 30 7.79 -0.63 7.02
C GLY A 30 8.43 0.76 6.96
N LEU A 31 8.61 1.42 8.11
CA LEU A 31 9.32 2.70 8.18
C LEU A 31 10.80 2.60 7.79
N ASN A 32 11.49 1.54 8.20
CA ASN A 32 12.87 1.31 7.80
C ASN A 32 12.99 1.14 6.28
N THR A 33 12.09 0.36 5.66
CA THR A 33 12.02 0.23 4.20
C THR A 33 11.76 1.58 3.53
N TYR A 34 10.79 2.36 4.02
CA TYR A 34 10.44 3.65 3.44
C TYR A 34 11.57 4.70 3.54
N LEU A 35 12.23 4.77 4.69
CA LEU A 35 13.25 5.80 4.95
C LEU A 35 14.64 5.39 4.45
N ARG A 36 15.02 4.13 4.65
CA ARG A 36 16.40 3.64 4.49
C ARG A 36 16.55 2.49 3.51
N GLY A 37 15.45 1.95 2.99
CA GLY A 37 15.47 0.87 2.02
C GLY A 37 16.17 1.25 0.72
N THR A 38 16.69 0.24 0.05
CA THR A 38 17.15 0.29 -1.33
C THR A 38 16.00 0.68 -2.28
N LEU A 39 16.35 1.07 -3.51
CA LEU A 39 15.35 1.38 -4.52
C LEU A 39 14.41 0.18 -4.76
N ASP A 40 14.97 -1.03 -4.84
CA ASP A 40 14.18 -2.25 -5.08
C ASP A 40 13.21 -2.56 -3.95
N GLU A 41 13.64 -2.40 -2.69
CA GLU A 41 12.76 -2.58 -1.52
C GLU A 41 11.65 -1.52 -1.50
N LYS A 42 11.97 -0.28 -1.87
CA LYS A 42 10.98 0.81 -1.95
C LYS A 42 9.98 0.58 -3.08
N ILE A 43 10.43 0.09 -4.24
CA ILE A 43 9.55 -0.29 -5.35
C ILE A 43 8.63 -1.42 -4.92
N ALA A 44 9.15 -2.47 -4.30
CA ALA A 44 8.36 -3.59 -3.81
C ALA A 44 7.32 -3.13 -2.78
N PHE A 45 7.72 -2.30 -1.81
CA PHE A 45 6.82 -1.75 -0.79
C PHE A 45 5.76 -0.80 -1.40
N ALA A 46 6.13 0.04 -2.36
CA ALA A 46 5.16 0.87 -3.05
C ALA A 46 4.16 0.02 -3.84
N PHE A 47 4.62 -1.08 -4.45
CA PHE A 47 3.77 -1.99 -5.21
C PHE A 47 2.72 -2.69 -4.34
N THR A 48 3.04 -3.03 -3.09
CA THR A 48 2.07 -3.65 -2.16
C THR A 48 0.92 -2.71 -1.80
N CYS A 49 1.11 -1.38 -1.86
CA CYS A 49 0.01 -0.43 -1.70
C CYS A 49 -1.03 -0.54 -2.85
N TYR A 50 -0.63 -0.95 -4.05
CA TYR A 50 -1.52 -1.01 -5.21
C TYR A 50 -2.15 -2.40 -5.41
N SER A 51 -1.40 -3.47 -5.16
CA SER A 51 -1.84 -4.86 -5.34
C SER A 51 -2.74 -5.32 -4.18
N LEU A 52 -4.01 -5.66 -4.45
CA LEU A 52 -4.96 -6.17 -3.44
C LEU A 52 -4.70 -7.63 -3.07
N LYS A 53 -4.15 -8.40 -4.00
CA LYS A 53 -4.16 -9.86 -3.95
C LYS A 53 -2.79 -10.49 -3.76
N GLY A 54 -1.74 -9.68 -3.55
CA GLY A 54 -0.37 -10.19 -3.49
C GLY A 54 0.09 -10.84 -4.79
N GLU A 55 -0.62 -10.57 -5.90
CA GLU A 55 -0.23 -11.04 -7.22
C GLU A 55 0.95 -10.19 -7.72
N LYS A 56 1.85 -10.79 -8.52
CA LYS A 56 3.02 -10.10 -9.10
C LYS A 56 2.67 -9.02 -10.14
N HIS A 57 1.38 -8.76 -10.37
CA HIS A 57 0.87 -7.81 -11.35
C HIS A 57 -0.22 -6.96 -10.70
N ILE A 58 -0.32 -5.70 -11.10
CA ILE A 58 -1.44 -4.83 -10.76
C ILE A 58 -2.38 -4.81 -11.97
N THR A 59 -3.64 -5.11 -11.73
CA THR A 59 -4.70 -5.08 -12.75
C THR A 59 -5.16 -3.66 -13.05
N ARG A 60 -5.76 -3.48 -14.24
CA ARG A 60 -6.35 -2.19 -14.62
C ARG A 60 -7.41 -1.75 -13.62
N GLU A 61 -8.19 -2.70 -13.11
CA GLU A 61 -9.25 -2.51 -12.14
C GLU A 61 -8.72 -2.00 -10.80
N GLU A 62 -7.59 -2.53 -10.30
CA GLU A 62 -6.95 -2.07 -9.07
C GLU A 62 -6.46 -0.61 -9.17
N ILE A 63 -5.81 -0.27 -10.29
CA ILE A 63 -5.39 1.12 -10.57
C ILE A 63 -6.62 2.02 -10.71
N PHE A 64 -7.66 1.57 -11.41
CA PHE A 64 -8.88 2.34 -11.59
C PHE A 64 -9.56 2.62 -10.26
N GLN A 65 -9.67 1.64 -9.36
CA GLN A 65 -10.24 1.87 -8.03
C GLN A 65 -9.46 2.89 -7.21
N LEU A 66 -8.12 2.84 -7.28
CA LEU A 66 -7.26 3.80 -6.59
C LEU A 66 -7.37 5.21 -7.16
N LEU A 67 -7.39 5.34 -8.48
CA LEU A 67 -7.44 6.65 -9.14
C LEU A 67 -8.85 7.23 -9.19
N LYS A 68 -9.91 6.41 -9.13
CA LYS A 68 -11.30 6.87 -9.24
C LYS A 68 -11.62 7.98 -8.24
N SER A 69 -11.18 7.83 -7.00
CA SER A 69 -11.47 8.81 -5.94
C SER A 69 -10.54 10.04 -5.98
N SER A 70 -9.34 9.89 -6.57
CA SER A 70 -8.41 10.99 -6.82
C SER A 70 -8.76 11.81 -8.09
N VAL A 71 -9.37 11.19 -9.10
CA VAL A 71 -9.67 11.81 -10.42
C VAL A 71 -11.08 12.40 -10.49
N LEU A 72 -12.06 11.88 -9.73
CA LEU A 72 -13.45 12.38 -9.76
C LEU A 72 -13.69 13.64 -8.88
N LYS A 73 -12.64 14.34 -8.47
CA LYS A 73 -12.77 15.67 -7.85
C LYS A 73 -12.87 16.73 -8.95
N VAL A 74 -14.02 16.77 -9.63
CA VAL A 74 -14.47 17.93 -10.43
C VAL A 74 -15.87 18.29 -9.97
#